data_AF-U9U1C1-F1
#
_entry.id   AF-U9U1C1-F1
#
_cell.length_a   1.000
_cell.length_b   1.000
_cell.length_c   1.000
_cell.angle_alpha   90.00
_cell.angle_beta   90.00
_cell.angle_gamma   90.00
#
_symmetry.space_group_name_H-M   'P 1'
#
loop_
_entity.id
_entity.type
_entity.pdbx_description
1 polymer ?
#
loop_
_entity_poly.entity_id
_entity_poly.type
_entity_poly.pdbx_seq_one_letter_code
_entity_poly.pdbx_strand_id
1 'polypeptide(L)'
;MDHKLAILCQISDGLKTIYHENFIHRDFHSGNILSLKNNHKKWIISRIMKYMEKYLMFAPEIFQGGVFSKESDIYSLGMVMWELTIGRKPFFNIEYDIELVFK
;
A
#
# COMPACT_ATOMS: atom_id res chain seq x y z
N MET A 1 -8.70 10.79 14.81
CA MET A 1 -7.75 9.67 14.99
C MET A 1 -8.43 8.35 14.62
N ASP A 2 -9.64 8.13 15.12
CA ASP A 2 -10.42 6.89 14.97
C ASP A 2 -10.73 6.47 13.53
N HIS A 3 -10.99 7.42 12.62
CA HIS A 3 -11.24 7.08 11.22
C HIS A 3 -10.02 6.50 10.49
N LYS A 4 -8.79 6.91 10.85
CA LYS A 4 -7.58 6.38 10.23
C LYS A 4 -7.33 4.94 10.66
N LEU A 5 -7.51 4.65 11.95
CA LEU A 5 -7.43 3.29 12.49
C LEU A 5 -8.49 2.37 11.88
N ALA A 6 -9.72 2.85 11.73
CA ALA A 6 -10.78 2.08 11.08
C ALA A 6 -10.43 1.71 9.62
N ILE A 7 -9.84 2.64 8.86
CA ILE A 7 -9.36 2.38 7.49
C ILE A 7 -8.26 1.32 7.53
N LEU A 8 -7.26 1.47 8.40
CA LEU A 8 -6.14 0.53 8.55
C LEU A 8 -6.63 -0.87 8.90
N CYS A 9 -7.53 -1.02 9.87
CA CYS A 9 -8.12 -2.32 10.22
C CYS A 9 -8.81 -2.96 9.01
N GLN A 10 -9.65 -2.21 8.29
CA GLN A 10 -10.39 -2.74 7.14
C GLN A 10 -9.47 -3.20 6.00
N ILE A 11 -8.43 -2.42 5.68
CA ILE A 11 -7.48 -2.82 4.63
C ILE A 11 -6.58 -3.97 5.11
N SER A 12 -6.16 -4.00 6.38
CA SER A 12 -5.41 -5.14 6.93
C SER A 12 -6.21 -6.43 6.88
N ASP A 13 -7.51 -6.39 7.18
CA ASP A 13 -8.39 -7.55 7.06
C ASP A 13 -8.55 -8.02 5.60
N GLY A 14 -8.65 -7.07 4.67
CA GLY A 14 -8.64 -7.38 3.23
C GLY A 14 -7.35 -8.07 2.79
N LEU A 15 -6.20 -7.59 3.27
CA LEU A 15 -4.89 -8.16 2.93
C LEU A 15 -4.71 -9.55 3.54
N LYS A 16 -5.15 -9.73 4.79
CA LYS A 16 -5.20 -11.04 5.46
C LYS A 16 -6.05 -12.04 4.68
N THR A 17 -7.18 -11.60 4.13
CA THR A 17 -8.06 -12.45 3.31
C THR A 17 -7.35 -12.92 2.04
N ILE A 18 -6.64 -12.02 1.34
CA ILE A 18 -5.82 -12.36 0.16
C ILE A 18 -4.76 -13.42 0.53
N TYR A 19 -4.09 -13.25 1.67
CA TYR A 19 -3.05 -14.19 2.11
C TYR A 19 -3.58 -15.56 2.51
N HIS A 20 -4.78 -15.62 3.10
CA HIS A 20 -5.46 -16.88 3.43
C HIS A 20 -5.75 -17.70 2.17
N GLU A 21 -6.07 -17.03 1.06
CA GLU A 21 -6.26 -17.65 -0.26
C GLU A 21 -4.92 -17.91 -1.01
N ASN A 22 -3.78 -17.82 -0.32
CA ASN A 22 -2.42 -17.98 -0.87
C ASN A 22 -2.06 -17.02 -2.02
N PHE A 23 -2.73 -15.87 -2.11
CA PHE A 23 -2.38 -14.82 -3.04
C PHE A 23 -1.43 -13.78 -2.43
N ILE A 24 -0.76 -13.05 -3.31
CA ILE A 24 0.03 -11.86 -3.03
C ILE A 24 -0.60 -10.74 -3.87
N HIS A 25 -0.83 -9.57 -3.28
CA HIS A 25 -1.47 -8.44 -3.96
C HIS A 25 -0.54 -7.84 -5.04
N ARG A 26 0.74 -7.64 -4.72
CA ARG A 26 1.84 -7.19 -5.62
C ARG A 26 1.78 -5.74 -6.09
N ASP A 27 0.71 -5.06 -5.75
CA ASP A 27 0.44 -3.68 -6.18
C ASP A 27 -0.33 -2.92 -5.09
N PHE A 28 -0.01 -3.21 -3.82
CA PHE A 28 -0.72 -2.61 -2.69
C PHE A 28 -0.22 -1.16 -2.50
N HIS A 29 -1.12 -0.19 -2.66
CA HIS A 29 -0.82 1.23 -2.39
C HIS A 29 -2.12 2.03 -2.20
N SER A 30 -2.01 3.29 -1.77
CA SER A 30 -3.18 4.15 -1.46
C SER A 30 -4.13 4.33 -2.64
N GLY A 31 -3.60 4.47 -3.85
CA GLY A 31 -4.38 4.53 -5.10
C GLY A 31 -5.17 3.25 -5.45
N ASN A 32 -4.88 2.13 -4.78
CA ASN A 32 -5.58 0.86 -4.93
C ASN A 32 -6.53 0.57 -3.76
N ILE A 33 -6.73 1.53 -2.84
CA ILE A 33 -7.71 1.47 -1.76
C ILE A 33 -8.94 2.30 -2.15
N LEU A 34 -10.12 1.67 -2.12
CA LEU A 34 -11.38 2.31 -2.52
C LEU A 34 -12.29 2.53 -1.33
N SER A 35 -12.86 3.73 -1.22
CA SER A 35 -14.01 3.99 -0.35
C SER A 35 -15.30 3.66 -1.09
N LEU A 36 -16.02 2.64 -0.63
CA LEU A 36 -17.34 2.31 -1.13
C LEU A 36 -18.35 3.33 -0.59
N LYS A 37 -19.17 3.91 -1.47
CA LYS A 37 -20.28 4.77 -1.09
C LYS A 37 -21.47 3.91 -0.63
N ASN A 38 -21.52 3.62 0.66
CA ASN A 38 -22.65 2.98 1.34
C ASN A 38 -22.93 3.70 2.68
N ASN A 39 -24.01 3.35 3.36
CA ASN A 39 -24.36 3.93 4.67
C ASN A 39 -23.31 3.65 5.77
N HIS A 40 -22.36 2.73 5.51
CA HIS A 40 -21.30 2.33 6.43
C HIS A 40 -19.94 2.45 5.75
N LYS A 41 -19.25 3.60 5.90
CA LYS A 41 -17.90 3.88 5.36
C LYS A 41 -17.03 2.60 5.31
N LYS A 42 -16.94 1.98 4.14
CA LYS A 42 -16.23 0.71 3.92
C LYS A 42 -15.09 0.93 2.94
N TRP A 43 -13.91 0.50 3.33
CA TRP A 43 -12.69 0.59 2.55
C TRP A 43 -12.29 -0.81 2.10
N ILE A 44 -11.93 -0.95 0.83
CA ILE A 44 -11.53 -2.23 0.24
C ILE A 44 -10.23 -2.10 -0.53
N ILE A 45 -9.51 -3.21 -0.64
CA ILE A 45 -8.34 -3.33 -1.50
C ILE A 45 -8.81 -3.73 -2.91
N SER A 46 -8.22 -3.11 -3.92
CA SER A 46 -8.49 -3.34 -5.33
C SER A 46 -7.18 -3.31 -6.13
N ARG A 47 -7.24 -3.56 -7.44
CA ARG A 47 -6.07 -3.55 -8.33
C ARG A 47 -6.32 -2.71 -9.60
N ILE A 48 -6.80 -1.48 -9.40
CA ILE A 48 -7.36 -0.63 -10.45
C ILE A 48 -6.31 0.33 -11.03
N MET A 49 -5.44 0.90 -10.20
CA MET A 49 -4.52 1.96 -10.58
C MET A 49 -3.19 1.38 -11.07
N LYS A 50 -2.71 1.81 -12.26
CA LYS A 50 -1.46 1.30 -12.88
C LYS A 50 -0.32 2.33 -13.02
N TYR A 51 -0.49 3.55 -12.50
CA TYR A 51 0.40 4.67 -12.82
C TYR A 51 1.75 4.68 -12.06
N MET A 52 2.71 5.39 -12.69
CA MET A 52 4.17 5.36 -12.50
C MET A 52 4.74 5.66 -11.10
N GLU A 53 3.96 6.20 -10.17
CA GLU A 53 4.46 6.60 -8.84
C GLU A 53 4.50 5.43 -7.82
N LYS A 54 4.25 4.20 -8.28
CA LYS A 54 4.22 2.97 -7.47
C LYS A 54 5.56 2.60 -6.85
N TYR A 55 6.67 3.08 -7.41
CA TYR A 55 7.98 2.57 -7.01
C TYR A 55 8.34 2.90 -5.55
N LEU A 56 7.90 4.05 -5.02
CA LEU A 56 8.09 4.39 -3.59
C LEU A 56 7.26 3.51 -2.63
N MET A 57 6.31 2.75 -3.17
CA MET A 57 5.44 1.87 -2.40
C MET A 57 5.97 0.43 -2.38
N PHE A 58 6.94 0.10 -3.22
CA PHE A 58 7.50 -1.24 -3.33
C PHE A 58 8.63 -1.47 -2.34
N ALA A 59 8.66 -2.69 -1.83
CA ALA A 59 9.70 -3.13 -0.92
C ALA A 59 11.07 -3.16 -1.62
N PRO A 60 12.17 -2.86 -0.90
CA PRO A 60 13.50 -2.71 -1.51
C PRO A 60 13.98 -3.97 -2.23
N GLU A 61 13.58 -5.16 -1.79
CA GLU A 61 13.94 -6.43 -2.43
C GLU A 61 13.43 -6.52 -3.89
N ILE A 62 12.33 -5.85 -4.22
CA ILE A 62 11.76 -5.85 -5.58
C ILE A 62 12.72 -5.18 -6.58
N PHE A 63 13.49 -4.19 -6.11
CA PHE A 63 14.46 -3.47 -6.94
C PHE A 63 15.81 -4.19 -7.04
N GLN A 64 16.03 -5.20 -6.21
CA GLN A 64 17.22 -6.06 -6.24
C GLN A 64 17.00 -7.32 -7.08
N GLY A 65 15.94 -7.34 -7.91
CA GLY A 65 15.56 -8.52 -8.69
C GLY A 65 14.81 -9.58 -7.89
N GLY A 66 14.39 -9.25 -6.66
CA GLY A 66 13.54 -10.11 -5.84
C GLY A 66 12.14 -10.28 -6.42
N VAL A 67 11.46 -11.32 -5.97
CA VAL A 67 10.07 -11.60 -6.34
C VAL A 67 9.12 -11.01 -5.31
N PHE A 68 7.93 -10.60 -5.75
CA PHE A 68 6.87 -10.19 -4.83
C PHE A 68 6.54 -11.32 -3.84
N SER A 69 6.44 -10.93 -2.58
CA SER A 69 6.20 -11.79 -1.41
C SER A 69 5.07 -11.21 -0.54
N LYS A 70 4.59 -11.98 0.45
CA LYS A 70 3.64 -11.44 1.42
C LYS A 70 4.29 -10.31 2.23
N GLU A 71 5.58 -10.44 2.52
CA GLU A 71 6.40 -9.45 3.21
C GLU A 71 6.47 -8.13 2.42
N SER A 72 6.55 -8.20 1.08
CA SER A 72 6.56 -7.01 0.22
C SER A 72 5.22 -6.24 0.27
N ASP A 73 4.09 -6.95 0.36
CA ASP A 73 2.77 -6.32 0.56
C ASP A 73 2.66 -5.70 1.99
N ILE A 74 3.28 -6.30 3.00
CA ILE A 74 3.35 -5.75 4.37
C ILE A 74 4.19 -4.47 4.41
N TYR A 75 5.31 -4.42 3.68
CA TYR A 75 6.08 -3.18 3.51
C TYR A 75 5.19 -2.08 2.92
N SER A 76 4.46 -2.38 1.83
CA SER A 76 3.54 -1.43 1.22
C SER A 76 2.40 -0.99 2.14
N LEU A 77 1.93 -1.88 3.04
CA LEU A 77 1.00 -1.51 4.12
C LEU A 77 1.60 -0.48 5.07
N GLY A 78 2.88 -0.61 5.41
CA GLY A 78 3.63 0.40 6.16
C GLY A 78 3.66 1.75 5.44
N MET A 79 3.88 1.76 4.13
CA MET A 79 3.90 2.99 3.32
C MET A 79 2.51 3.68 3.28
N VAL A 80 1.44 2.89 3.19
CA VAL A 80 0.06 3.42 3.29
C VAL A 80 -0.21 3.98 4.68
N MET A 81 0.23 3.29 5.75
CA MET A 81 0.10 3.78 7.11
C MET A 81 0.83 5.12 7.29
N TRP A 82 2.05 5.23 6.76
CA TRP A 82 2.80 6.48 6.74
C TRP A 82 2.03 7.60 6.02
N GLU A 83 1.57 7.36 4.79
CA GLU A 83 0.80 8.34 4.02
C GLU A 83 -0.47 8.78 4.76
N LEU A 84 -1.20 7.84 5.38
CA LEU A 84 -2.39 8.15 6.17
C LEU A 84 -2.07 9.01 7.40
N THR A 85 -0.94 8.79 8.07
CA THR A 85 -0.54 9.58 9.25
C THR A 85 -0.13 11.00 8.87
N ILE A 86 0.74 11.15 7.86
CA ILE A 86 1.34 12.42 7.43
C ILE A 86 0.45 13.22 6.48
N GLY A 87 -0.46 12.56 5.76
CA GLY A 87 -1.32 13.20 4.75
C GLY A 87 -0.57 13.62 3.49
N ARG A 88 0.63 13.10 3.27
CA ARG A 88 1.49 13.32 2.09
C ARG A 88 2.13 12.01 1.68
N LYS A 89 2.44 11.88 0.39
CA LYS A 89 3.18 10.72 -0.11
C LYS A 89 4.54 10.63 0.57
N PRO A 90 5.04 9.41 0.84
CA PRO A 90 6.44 9.22 1.21
C PRO A 90 7.34 9.94 0.21
N PHE A 91 8.35 10.65 0.70
CA PHE A 91 9.34 11.35 -0.13
C PHE A 91 8.79 12.37 -1.15
N PHE A 92 7.63 12.98 -0.88
CA PHE A 92 6.99 13.97 -1.77
C PHE A 92 7.88 15.18 -2.17
N ASN A 93 8.98 15.41 -1.45
CA ASN A 93 9.90 16.54 -1.62
C ASN A 93 11.26 16.14 -2.20
N ILE A 94 11.42 14.90 -2.66
CA ILE A 94 12.67 14.41 -3.25
C ILE A 94 12.37 14.03 -4.71
N GLU A 95 13.18 14.52 -5.65
CA GLU A 95 13.11 14.04 -7.03
C GLU A 95 13.38 12.54 -7.08
N TYR A 96 12.53 11.82 -7.80
CA TYR A 96 12.52 10.37 -7.76
C TYR A 96 13.71 9.79 -8.53
N ASP A 97 14.60 9.11 -7.81
CA ASP A 97 15.63 8.23 -8.35
C ASP A 97 15.54 6.87 -7.63
N ILE A 98 15.86 5.77 -8.33
CA ILE A 98 15.91 4.40 -7.79
C ILE A 98 16.84 4.33 -6.57
N GLU A 99 17.87 5.17 -6.50
CA GLU A 99 18.76 5.28 -5.33
C GLU A 99 18.01 5.61 -4.02
N LEU A 100 16.86 6.30 -4.10
CA LEU A 100 16.07 6.65 -2.93
C LEU A 100 15.43 5.44 -2.25
N VAL A 101 15.17 4.37 -3.00
CA VAL A 101 14.65 3.11 -2.46
C VAL A 101 15.66 2.44 -1.52
N PHE A 102 16.95 2.70 -1.72
CA PHE A 102 18.06 2.06 -1.00
C PHE A 102 18.68 2.92 0.10
N LYS A 103 18.12 4.11 0.37
CA LYS A 103 18.62 5.04 1.41
C LYS A 103 18.09 4.73 2.81
#